data_AF-A0ABD0WQ16-F1
#
_entry.id   AF-A0ABD0WQ16-F1
#
_cell.length_a   1.000
_cell.length_b   1.000
_cell.length_c   1.000
_cell.angle_alpha   90.00
_cell.angle_beta   90.00
_cell.angle_gamma   90.00
#
_symmetry.space_group_name_H-M   'P 1'
#
loop_
_entity.id
_entity.type
_entity.pdbx_description
1 polymer ?
#
loop_
_entity_poly.entity_id
_entity_poly.type
_entity_poly.pdbx_seq_one_letter_code
_entity_poly.pdbx_strand_id
1 'polypeptide(L)'
;MKMSGFLSVLLVISATLMFTAKGQSNYDMLREVEKKYFDMVIKYANDNFKLQKNQPNKEHLNFERRLGEAVIKPQEVQINLFLKATSCPKATQGSEHKHRSDCTFIEKKRPFINCVVCHKDFTSTKAFIDCIRHQDVKTRKDIRNKECSSPSNRKPGEGSLLGSTAKMDDLQAGCFGCH
;
A
#
# COMPACT_ATOMS: atom_id res chain seq x y z
N MET A 1 -28.36 46.35 -27.05
CA MET A 1 -28.04 44.90 -26.99
C MET A 1 -27.25 44.64 -25.72
N LYS A 2 -27.88 44.07 -24.68
CA LYS A 2 -27.24 43.71 -23.39
C LYS A 2 -26.82 42.24 -23.47
N MET A 3 -25.58 41.99 -23.87
CA MET A 3 -25.03 40.64 -23.98
C MET A 3 -23.60 40.65 -23.40
N SER A 4 -23.48 40.97 -22.11
CA SER A 4 -22.17 40.98 -21.43
C SER A 4 -22.19 40.37 -20.02
N GLY A 5 -23.37 40.24 -19.39
CA GLY A 5 -23.51 39.67 -18.06
C GLY A 5 -23.34 38.13 -18.04
N PHE A 6 -24.03 37.43 -18.95
CA PHE A 6 -24.03 35.97 -18.98
C PHE A 6 -22.68 35.37 -19.41
N LEU A 7 -21.97 36.03 -20.32
CA LEU A 7 -20.64 35.57 -20.78
C LEU A 7 -19.61 35.63 -19.65
N SER A 8 -19.66 36.69 -18.84
CA SER A 8 -18.76 36.90 -17.70
C SER A 8 -19.01 35.87 -16.59
N VAL A 9 -20.26 35.49 -16.33
CA VAL A 9 -20.60 34.46 -15.33
C VAL A 9 -20.13 33.06 -15.79
N LEU A 10 -20.27 32.73 -17.07
CA LEU A 10 -19.78 31.45 -17.63
C LEU A 10 -18.25 31.33 -17.58
N LEU A 11 -17.51 32.43 -17.76
CA LEU A 11 -16.05 32.44 -17.65
C LEU A 11 -15.55 32.23 -16.22
N VAL A 12 -16.27 32.72 -15.21
CA VAL A 12 -15.91 32.51 -13.80
C VAL A 12 -16.20 31.07 -13.35
N ILE A 13 -17.29 30.46 -13.83
CA ILE A 13 -17.65 29.06 -13.50
C ILE A 13 -16.68 28.07 -14.18
N SER A 14 -16.19 28.38 -15.38
CA SER A 14 -15.21 27.52 -16.07
C SER A 14 -13.81 27.59 -15.45
N ALA A 15 -13.44 28.72 -14.84
CA ALA A 15 -12.15 28.86 -14.14
C ALA A 15 -12.09 28.06 -12.82
N THR A 16 -13.21 27.84 -12.12
CA THR A 16 -13.24 27.01 -10.90
C THR A 16 -13.26 25.51 -11.18
N LEU A 17 -13.65 25.08 -12.39
CA LEU A 17 -13.66 23.66 -12.79
C LEU A 17 -12.29 23.14 -13.26
N MET A 18 -11.29 24.01 -13.44
CA MET A 18 -9.93 23.62 -13.86
C MET A 18 -8.95 23.39 -12.70
N PHE A 19 -9.43 23.02 -11.50
CA PHE A 19 -8.59 22.28 -10.57
C PHE A 19 -8.58 20.80 -10.98
N THR A 20 -8.15 20.52 -12.22
CA THR A 20 -7.70 19.18 -12.58
C THR A 20 -6.49 18.92 -11.71
N ALA A 21 -6.66 18.09 -10.69
CA ALA A 21 -5.62 17.70 -9.78
C ALA A 21 -4.44 17.14 -10.59
N LYS A 22 -3.45 18.00 -10.85
CA LYS A 22 -2.22 17.65 -11.55
C LYS A 22 -1.52 16.61 -10.69
N GLY A 23 -1.52 15.37 -11.16
CA GLY A 23 -0.80 14.27 -10.54
C GLY A 23 -1.65 13.29 -9.73
N GLN A 24 -2.98 13.41 -9.69
CA GLN A 24 -3.81 12.42 -8.99
C GLN A 24 -3.58 11.03 -9.61
N SER A 25 -3.16 10.07 -8.80
CA SER A 25 -2.97 8.68 -9.20
C SER A 25 -4.17 8.11 -9.96
N ASN A 26 -3.99 7.01 -10.69
CA ASN A 26 -5.05 6.30 -11.41
C ASN A 26 -6.05 5.57 -10.46
N TYR A 27 -6.28 6.08 -9.25
CA TYR A 27 -7.16 5.50 -8.24
C TYR A 27 -8.56 5.25 -8.78
N ASP A 28 -9.11 6.22 -9.50
CA ASP A 28 -10.47 6.14 -10.05
C ASP A 28 -10.59 5.04 -11.12
N MET A 29 -9.48 4.68 -11.77
CA MET A 29 -9.40 3.60 -12.76
C MET A 29 -9.24 2.20 -12.14
N LEU A 30 -9.07 2.10 -10.82
CA LEU A 30 -8.99 0.81 -10.13
C LEU A 30 -10.36 0.14 -10.06
N ARG A 31 -10.38 -1.19 -10.05
CA ARG A 31 -11.62 -1.93 -9.77
C ARG A 31 -12.03 -1.72 -8.33
N GLU A 32 -13.32 -1.81 -8.04
CA GLU A 32 -13.86 -1.61 -6.67
C GLU A 32 -13.22 -2.55 -5.63
N VAL A 33 -12.89 -3.78 -6.02
CA VAL A 33 -12.16 -4.71 -5.16
C VAL A 33 -10.75 -4.22 -4.84
N GLU A 34 -10.05 -3.62 -5.79
CA GLU A 34 -8.71 -3.04 -5.59
C GLU A 34 -8.80 -1.81 -4.67
N LYS A 35 -9.76 -0.91 -4.94
CA LYS A 35 -10.02 0.27 -4.11
C LYS A 35 -10.20 -0.09 -2.63
N LYS A 36 -10.95 -1.17 -2.33
CA LYS A 36 -11.14 -1.65 -0.95
C LYS A 36 -9.82 -1.97 -0.24
N TYR A 37 -8.88 -2.65 -0.90
CA TYR A 37 -7.57 -2.94 -0.30
C TYR A 37 -6.70 -1.69 -0.21
N PHE A 38 -6.81 -0.78 -1.18
CA PHE A 38 -6.00 0.43 -1.22
C PHE A 38 -6.43 1.39 -0.12
N ASP A 39 -7.74 1.59 0.05
CA ASP A 39 -8.31 2.34 1.17
C ASP A 39 -7.90 1.73 2.52
N MET A 40 -7.84 0.40 2.63
CA MET A 40 -7.37 -0.27 3.84
C MET A 40 -5.90 0.07 4.15
N VAL A 41 -5.06 0.11 3.12
CA VAL A 41 -3.64 0.48 3.25
C VAL A 41 -3.46 1.97 3.55
N ILE A 42 -4.21 2.84 2.86
CA ILE A 42 -4.22 4.29 3.09
C ILE A 42 -4.65 4.56 4.54
N LYS A 43 -5.68 3.88 5.01
CA LYS A 43 -6.14 3.98 6.40
C LYS A 43 -5.06 3.56 7.37
N TYR A 44 -4.50 2.36 7.18
CA TYR A 44 -3.43 1.85 8.03
C TYR A 44 -2.24 2.83 8.12
N ALA A 45 -1.81 3.39 6.99
CA ALA A 45 -0.69 4.32 6.93
C ALA A 45 -0.99 5.67 7.62
N ASN A 46 -2.20 6.19 7.42
CA ASN A 46 -2.63 7.45 8.04
C ASN A 46 -2.89 7.30 9.56
N ASP A 47 -3.35 6.13 10.00
CA ASP A 47 -3.54 5.82 11.43
C ASP A 47 -2.20 5.62 12.15
N ASN A 48 -1.18 5.11 11.45
CA ASN A 48 0.09 4.76 12.06
C ASN A 48 0.92 6.00 12.45
N PHE A 49 0.83 6.37 13.72
CA PHE A 49 1.53 7.52 14.30
C PHE A 49 3.05 7.47 14.08
N LYS A 50 3.69 6.29 14.06
CA LYS A 50 5.15 6.18 13.88
C LYS A 50 5.61 6.58 12.48
N LEU A 51 4.81 6.30 11.45
CA LEU A 51 5.10 6.75 10.07
C LEU A 51 5.00 8.27 9.94
N GLN A 52 4.13 8.88 10.74
CA GLN A 52 3.88 10.31 10.70
C GLN A 52 4.65 11.13 11.75
N LYS A 53 5.18 10.50 12.82
CA LYS A 53 5.85 11.18 13.94
C LYS A 53 7.03 12.05 13.50
N ASN A 54 7.70 11.63 12.44
CA ASN A 54 8.87 12.30 11.88
C ASN A 54 8.53 13.12 10.63
N GLN A 55 7.24 13.41 10.38
CA GLN A 55 6.81 14.34 9.35
C GLN A 55 6.44 15.68 10.01
N PRO A 56 7.09 16.80 9.62
CA PRO A 56 6.89 18.13 10.23
C PRO A 56 5.42 18.60 10.16
N ASN A 57 4.74 18.21 9.09
CA ASN A 57 3.33 18.48 8.90
C ASN A 57 2.68 17.10 8.79
N LYS A 58 1.76 16.80 9.70
CA LYS A 58 0.97 15.58 9.66
C LYS A 58 0.08 15.66 8.41
N GLU A 59 0.63 15.22 7.28
CA GLU A 59 0.04 15.31 5.95
C GLU A 59 -0.78 14.03 5.70
N HIS A 60 -1.90 14.15 4.98
CA HIS A 60 -2.63 12.96 4.53
C HIS A 60 -1.81 12.24 3.44
N LEU A 61 -1.70 10.91 3.56
CA LEU A 61 -1.05 10.05 2.58
C LEU A 61 -2.07 9.50 1.60
N ASN A 62 -1.87 9.73 0.30
CA ASN A 62 -2.70 9.18 -0.77
C ASN A 62 -1.96 8.10 -1.57
N PHE A 63 -2.72 7.21 -2.21
CA PHE A 63 -2.21 6.31 -3.24
C PHE A 63 -1.57 7.10 -4.38
N GLU A 64 -0.33 6.76 -4.73
CA GLU A 64 0.42 7.33 -5.86
C GLU A 64 0.44 6.36 -7.05
N ARG A 65 0.98 5.15 -6.82
CA ARG A 65 1.12 4.12 -7.86
C ARG A 65 1.28 2.72 -7.29
N ARG A 66 0.92 1.72 -8.08
CA ARG A 66 1.21 0.30 -7.78
C ARG A 66 2.68 -0.02 -8.07
N LEU A 67 3.21 -1.01 -7.37
CA LEU A 67 4.53 -1.58 -7.60
C LEU A 67 4.37 -3.04 -8.02
N GLY A 68 4.53 -3.29 -9.32
CA GLY A 68 4.24 -4.60 -9.90
C GLY A 68 2.74 -4.87 -10.04
N GLU A 69 2.42 -6.11 -10.39
CA GLU A 69 1.05 -6.57 -10.55
C GLU A 69 0.40 -6.86 -9.18
N ALA A 70 -0.89 -6.54 -9.08
CA ALA A 70 -1.69 -6.91 -7.93
C ALA A 70 -2.26 -8.31 -8.12
N VAL A 71 -2.03 -9.21 -7.16
CA VAL A 71 -2.71 -10.50 -7.09
C VAL A 71 -3.93 -10.33 -6.20
N ILE A 72 -5.12 -10.52 -6.76
CA ILE A 72 -6.38 -10.49 -6.02
C ILE A 72 -7.21 -11.67 -6.49
N LYS A 73 -7.15 -12.74 -5.72
CA LYS A 73 -7.94 -13.97 -5.87
C LYS A 73 -8.68 -14.22 -4.55
N PRO A 74 -9.72 -15.06 -4.53
CA PRO A 74 -10.50 -15.32 -3.31
C PRO A 74 -9.67 -15.75 -2.08
N GLN A 75 -8.51 -16.36 -2.30
CA GLN A 75 -7.67 -16.97 -1.26
C GLN A 75 -6.26 -16.37 -1.18
N GLU A 76 -5.99 -15.39 -2.04
CA GLU A 76 -4.66 -14.82 -2.22
C GLU A 76 -4.81 -13.34 -2.57
N VAL A 77 -4.33 -12.49 -1.68
CA VAL A 77 -4.16 -11.07 -1.96
C VAL A 77 -2.69 -10.75 -1.77
N GLN A 78 -2.11 -10.08 -2.75
CA GLN A 78 -0.77 -9.52 -2.66
C GLN A 78 -0.72 -8.25 -3.49
N ILE A 79 -0.52 -7.13 -2.82
CA ILE A 79 -0.50 -5.81 -3.44
C ILE A 79 0.66 -5.03 -2.83
N ASN A 80 1.48 -4.42 -3.68
CA ASN A 80 2.52 -3.50 -3.29
C ASN A 80 2.23 -2.14 -3.94
N LEU A 81 2.31 -1.06 -3.17
CA LEU A 81 1.98 0.27 -3.63
C LEU A 81 2.82 1.33 -2.94
N PHE A 82 2.93 2.48 -3.60
CA PHE A 82 3.43 3.70 -2.98
C PHE A 82 2.29 4.60 -2.56
N LEU A 83 2.45 5.18 -1.37
CA LEU A 83 1.73 6.36 -0.94
C LEU A 83 2.66 7.58 -0.98
N LYS A 84 2.08 8.74 -1.27
CA LYS A 84 2.76 10.04 -1.27
C LYS A 84 1.97 11.02 -0.40
N ALA A 85 2.69 11.91 0.28
CA ALA A 85 2.08 12.94 1.11
C ALA A 85 1.39 14.01 0.25
N THR A 86 0.29 14.52 0.75
CA THR A 86 -0.55 15.52 0.07
C THR A 86 -0.60 16.83 0.84
N SER A 87 -1.12 17.86 0.18
CA SER A 87 -1.37 19.18 0.77
C SER A 87 -2.44 19.17 1.87
N CYS A 88 -3.21 18.09 1.99
CA CYS A 88 -4.28 17.98 2.97
C CYS A 88 -3.75 17.65 4.36
N PRO A 89 -4.43 18.16 5.41
CA PRO A 89 -4.11 17.78 6.78
C PRO A 89 -4.37 16.29 6.99
N LYS A 90 -3.64 15.70 7.94
CA LYS A 90 -3.82 14.31 8.36
C LYS A 90 -5.28 14.03 8.64
N ALA A 91 -5.74 12.89 8.13
CA ALA A 91 -7.04 12.33 8.49
C ALA A 91 -7.17 12.19 10.02
N THR A 92 -8.19 12.83 10.58
CA THR A 92 -8.52 12.79 12.00
C THR A 92 -9.74 11.93 12.29
N GLN A 93 -10.56 11.65 11.27
CA GLN A 93 -11.78 10.88 11.38
C GLN A 93 -11.80 9.72 10.37
N GLY A 94 -12.51 8.64 10.74
CA GLY A 94 -12.68 7.40 9.97
C GLY A 94 -12.91 7.57 8.47
N SER A 95 -13.72 8.57 8.08
CA SER A 95 -14.08 8.90 6.70
C SER A 95 -12.96 9.54 5.89
N GLU A 96 -11.98 10.17 6.53
CA GLU A 96 -10.85 10.86 5.90
C GLU A 96 -9.66 9.93 5.63
N HIS A 97 -9.71 8.69 6.13
CA HIS A 97 -8.63 7.70 6.01
C HIS A 97 -8.65 6.91 4.69
N LYS A 98 -9.21 7.48 3.64
CA LYS A 98 -9.34 6.89 2.30
C LYS A 98 -8.65 7.76 1.27
N HIS A 99 -8.56 7.30 0.01
CA HIS A 99 -8.05 8.15 -1.06
C HIS A 99 -8.87 9.45 -1.18
N ARG A 100 -8.19 10.58 -1.25
CA ARG A 100 -8.80 11.91 -1.35
C ARG A 100 -8.46 12.60 -2.67
N SER A 101 -9.41 12.63 -3.60
CA SER A 101 -9.26 13.21 -4.95
C SER A 101 -9.05 14.73 -4.93
N ASP A 102 -9.44 15.40 -3.85
CA ASP A 102 -9.29 16.84 -3.64
C ASP A 102 -7.88 17.23 -3.16
N CYS A 103 -7.04 16.26 -2.78
CA CYS A 103 -5.74 16.48 -2.18
C CYS A 103 -4.60 16.34 -3.18
N THR A 104 -3.96 17.47 -3.51
CA THR A 104 -2.78 17.48 -4.39
C THR A 104 -1.53 16.92 -3.72
N PHE A 105 -0.67 16.25 -4.47
CA PHE A 105 0.60 15.77 -3.94
C PHE A 105 1.58 16.90 -3.65
N ILE A 106 2.34 16.76 -2.56
CA ILE A 106 3.44 17.67 -2.26
C ILE A 106 4.66 17.24 -3.09
N GLU A 107 5.09 18.09 -4.02
CA GLU A 107 6.22 17.79 -4.92
C GLU A 107 7.60 17.93 -4.28
N LYS A 108 7.70 18.62 -3.12
CA LYS A 108 8.98 18.70 -2.39
C LYS A 108 9.40 17.28 -1.97
N LYS A 109 10.72 17.01 -1.99
CA LYS A 109 11.42 15.72 -1.75
C LYS A 109 11.00 14.94 -0.47
N ARG A 110 9.73 14.58 -0.33
CA ARG A 110 9.20 13.72 0.72
C ARG A 110 9.41 12.28 0.26
N PRO A 111 9.84 11.38 1.17
CA PRO A 111 10.01 9.99 0.82
C PRO A 111 8.65 9.36 0.55
N PHE A 112 8.56 8.53 -0.49
CA PHE A 112 7.43 7.64 -0.69
C PHE A 112 7.29 6.69 0.49
N ILE A 113 6.06 6.36 0.85
CA ILE A 113 5.76 5.29 1.79
C ILE A 113 5.45 4.03 0.98
N ASN A 114 6.28 3.02 1.11
CA ASN A 114 6.09 1.72 0.51
C ASN A 114 5.22 0.85 1.41
N CYS A 115 4.07 0.47 0.90
CA CYS A 115 3.13 -0.39 1.59
C CYS A 115 2.94 -1.72 0.87
N VAL A 116 2.84 -2.78 1.65
CA VAL A 116 2.38 -4.08 1.19
C VAL A 116 1.11 -4.44 1.95
N VAL A 117 0.14 -5.01 1.24
CA VAL A 117 -0.99 -5.74 1.85
C VAL A 117 -1.01 -7.14 1.26
N CYS A 118 -1.13 -8.13 2.14
CA CYS A 118 -1.24 -9.51 1.73
C CYS A 118 -2.11 -10.32 2.67
N HIS A 119 -2.64 -11.45 2.17
CA HIS A 119 -3.43 -12.37 2.95
C HIS A 119 -2.69 -13.69 3.12
N LYS A 120 -2.57 -14.15 4.36
CA LYS A 120 -1.81 -15.34 4.72
C LYS A 120 -2.80 -16.47 5.01
N ASP A 121 -3.03 -17.29 3.98
CA ASP A 121 -3.92 -18.45 3.96
C ASP A 121 -5.44 -18.20 4.06
N PHE A 122 -6.18 -19.30 3.87
CA PHE A 122 -7.64 -19.40 3.76
C PHE A 122 -8.39 -19.20 5.08
N THR A 123 -7.69 -19.30 6.20
CA THR A 123 -8.21 -19.33 7.57
C THR A 123 -7.97 -18.02 8.31
N SER A 124 -6.96 -17.24 7.91
CA SER A 124 -6.79 -15.90 8.46
C SER A 124 -7.97 -15.02 8.04
N THR A 125 -8.56 -14.28 8.97
CA THR A 125 -9.60 -13.29 8.66
C THR A 125 -9.03 -11.86 8.53
N LYS A 126 -7.72 -11.70 8.71
CA LYS A 126 -7.05 -10.40 8.72
C LYS A 126 -5.89 -10.38 7.74
N ALA A 127 -5.91 -9.42 6.83
CA ALA A 127 -4.79 -9.12 5.96
C ALA A 127 -3.62 -8.57 6.78
N PHE A 128 -2.41 -9.01 6.43
CA PHE A 128 -1.19 -8.37 6.88
C PHE A 128 -0.96 -7.09 6.07
N ILE A 129 -0.72 -5.98 6.77
CA ILE A 129 -0.37 -4.69 6.16
C ILE A 129 0.90 -4.19 6.82
N ASP A 130 1.89 -3.84 6.00
CA ASP A 130 3.10 -3.17 6.46
C ASP A 130 3.43 -1.99 5.56
N CYS A 131 3.57 -0.82 6.17
CA CYS A 131 3.94 0.42 5.51
C CYS A 131 5.23 0.95 6.14
N ILE A 132 6.18 1.37 5.32
CA ILE A 132 7.44 1.99 5.75
C ILE A 132 7.95 2.97 4.70
N ARG A 133 8.79 3.92 5.09
CA ARG A 133 9.48 4.78 4.12
C ARG A 133 10.24 3.91 3.12
N HIS A 134 10.16 4.25 1.84
CA HIS A 134 10.72 3.43 0.78
C HIS A 134 12.21 3.11 0.98
N GLN A 135 12.99 4.09 1.41
CA GLN A 135 14.42 3.95 1.72
C GLN A 135 14.70 2.89 2.81
N ASP A 136 13.75 2.64 3.71
CA ASP A 136 13.90 1.74 4.87
C ASP A 136 13.31 0.35 4.59
N VAL A 137 12.76 0.08 3.40
CA VAL A 137 12.10 -1.20 3.05
C VAL A 137 12.99 -2.40 3.29
N LYS A 138 14.31 -2.27 3.07
CA LYS A 138 15.29 -3.35 3.30
C LYS A 138 15.24 -3.85 4.75
N THR A 139 14.96 -2.98 5.72
CA THR A 139 14.85 -3.34 7.15
C THR A 139 13.61 -4.18 7.47
N ARG A 140 12.63 -4.21 6.57
CA ARG A 140 11.38 -4.97 6.72
C ARG A 140 11.31 -6.17 5.77
N LYS A 141 12.39 -6.48 5.03
CA LYS A 141 12.39 -7.56 4.03
C LYS A 141 11.99 -8.90 4.65
N ASP A 142 12.61 -9.27 5.78
CA ASP A 142 12.39 -10.59 6.38
C ASP A 142 10.97 -10.77 6.91
N ILE A 143 10.42 -9.73 7.56
CA ILE A 143 9.02 -9.79 8.04
C ILE A 143 8.04 -9.77 6.89
N ARG A 144 8.25 -8.96 5.85
CA ARG A 144 7.38 -8.95 4.66
C ARG A 144 7.44 -10.28 3.91
N ASN A 145 8.63 -10.87 3.78
CA ASN A 145 8.77 -12.20 3.19
C ASN A 145 8.07 -13.24 4.06
N LYS A 146 8.30 -13.23 5.37
CA LYS A 146 7.65 -14.18 6.29
C LYS A 146 6.13 -14.07 6.24
N GLU A 147 5.57 -12.86 6.17
CA GLU A 147 4.13 -12.62 6.25
C GLU A 147 3.41 -12.67 4.89
N CYS A 148 4.06 -12.27 3.81
CA CYS A 148 3.45 -12.22 2.47
C CYS A 148 3.89 -13.33 1.51
N SER A 149 4.89 -14.14 1.86
CA SER A 149 5.20 -15.33 1.05
C SER A 149 4.12 -16.37 1.28
N SER A 150 3.27 -16.56 0.29
CA SER A 150 2.33 -17.68 0.23
C SER A 150 3.10 -19.01 0.40
N PRO A 151 2.55 -20.02 1.10
CA PRO A 151 3.14 -21.37 1.13
C PRO A 151 3.37 -21.93 -0.28
N SER A 152 2.54 -21.53 -1.25
CA SER A 152 2.65 -21.92 -2.66
C SER A 152 3.83 -21.31 -3.43
N ASN A 153 4.45 -20.23 -2.89
CA ASN A 153 5.61 -19.57 -3.50
C ASN A 153 6.94 -19.95 -2.82
N ARG A 154 6.92 -20.86 -1.84
CA ARG A 154 8.15 -21.49 -1.36
C ARG A 154 8.60 -22.47 -2.42
N LYS A 155 9.67 -22.13 -3.15
CA LYS A 155 10.40 -23.15 -3.92
C LYS A 155 10.79 -24.27 -2.95
N PRO A 156 10.46 -25.54 -3.23
CA PRO A 156 11.00 -26.65 -2.45
C PRO A 156 12.51 -26.65 -2.68
N GLY A 157 13.28 -26.14 -1.73
CA GLY A 157 14.74 -26.08 -1.84
C GLY A 157 15.43 -24.95 -1.08
N GLU A 158 14.73 -23.87 -0.71
CA GLU A 158 15.34 -22.83 0.12
C GLU A 158 15.16 -23.19 1.61
N GLY A 159 15.95 -24.17 2.04
CA GLY A 159 16.03 -24.58 3.44
C GLY A 159 16.54 -23.42 4.29
N SER A 160 15.66 -22.87 5.13
CA SER A 160 16.08 -22.18 6.34
C SER A 160 16.92 -23.18 7.15
N LEU A 161 18.24 -22.94 7.20
CA LEU A 161 19.11 -23.45 8.26
C LEU A 161 18.64 -22.82 9.58
N LEU A 162 17.55 -23.35 10.12
CA LEU A 162 17.25 -23.25 11.54
C LEU A 162 18.33 -24.10 12.23
N GLY A 163 19.30 -23.41 12.84
CA GLY A 163 20.23 -24.00 13.77
C GLY A 163 19.46 -24.61 14.93
N SER A 164 19.12 -25.89 14.81
CA SER A 164 18.78 -26.74 15.93
C SER A 164 20.09 -27.35 16.42
N THR A 165 20.60 -26.84 17.54
CA THR A 165 21.49 -27.59 18.41
C THR A 165 20.69 -28.79 18.96
N ALA A 166 20.60 -29.84 18.16
CA ALA A 166 20.24 -31.17 18.63
C ALA A 166 21.55 -31.93 18.80
N LYS A 167 21.77 -32.40 20.03
CA LYS A 167 22.89 -33.27 20.40
C LYS A 167 22.96 -34.44 19.42
N MET A 168 24.19 -34.78 19.01
CA MET A 168 24.52 -36.07 18.40
C MET A 168 23.95 -37.17 19.29
N ASP A 169 22.96 -37.90 18.79
CA ASP A 169 22.91 -39.36 18.74
C ASP A 169 21.66 -39.77 17.95
N ASP A 170 21.77 -40.92 17.27
CA ASP A 170 20.78 -41.55 16.38
C ASP A 170 20.73 -41.04 14.92
N LEU A 171 21.83 -41.27 14.22
CA LEU A 171 21.80 -41.62 12.79
C LEU A 171 21.13 -43.00 12.63
N GLN A 172 19.90 -43.04 12.13
CA GLN A 172 19.42 -44.25 11.46
C GLN A 172 18.68 -43.91 10.15
N ALA A 173 19.13 -44.61 9.12
CA ALA A 173 18.85 -44.43 7.71
C ALA A 173 17.39 -44.75 7.31
N GLY A 174 16.94 -44.16 6.20
CA GLY A 174 15.85 -44.73 5.42
C GLY A 174 15.13 -43.74 4.50
N CYS A 175 15.57 -43.65 3.24
CA CYS A 175 14.67 -43.34 2.12
C CYS A 175 15.07 -44.21 0.92
N PHE A 176 14.28 -45.27 0.71
CA PHE A 176 14.27 -46.09 -0.50
C PHE A 176 13.28 -45.48 -1.51
N GLY A 177 13.71 -45.40 -2.77
CA GLY A 177 12.83 -45.57 -3.93
C GLY A 177 12.33 -44.31 -4.63
N CYS A 178 12.97 -43.97 -5.75
CA CYS A 178 12.29 -43.36 -6.89
C CYS A 178 11.75 -44.48 -7.78
N HIS A 179 10.54 -44.32 -8.31
CA HIS A 179 10.08 -45.02 -9.51
C HIS A 179 9.21 -44.10 -10.35
#